data_AF-A0A7I7MSF4-F1
#
_entry.id   AF-A0A7I7MSF4-F1
#
_cell.length_a   1.000
_cell.length_b   1.000
_cell.length_c   1.000
_cell.angle_alpha   90.00
_cell.angle_beta   90.00
_cell.angle_gamma   90.00
#
_symmetry.space_group_name_H-M   'P 1'
#
loop_
_entity.id
_entity.type
_entity.pdbx_description
1 polymer ?
#
loop_
_entity_poly.entity_id
_entity_poly.type
_entity_poly.pdbx_seq_one_letter_code
_entity_poly.pdbx_strand_id
1 'polypeptide(L)'
;MSSSSAAVRRMTAKYRELISSFINREISAQHFESSYLALFKHGKDQFPGPEFNVLEGLFFDVDDYVADPELRRDVHGLDDEELRACAREAYRKLYET
;
A
#
# COMPACT_ATOMS: atom_id res chain seq x y z
N MET A 1 22.50 13.33 -12.07
CA MET A 1 21.58 12.73 -11.07
C MET A 1 20.22 12.45 -11.72
N SER A 2 20.15 11.68 -12.83
CA SER A 2 19.22 12.10 -13.90
C SER A 2 18.37 11.01 -14.58
N SER A 3 18.15 9.82 -14.00
CA SER A 3 17.18 8.86 -14.57
C SER A 3 16.42 8.08 -13.50
N SER A 4 17.12 7.65 -12.44
CA SER A 4 16.54 6.91 -11.30
C SER A 4 15.43 7.67 -10.57
N SER A 5 15.62 8.96 -10.24
CA SER A 5 14.59 9.77 -9.54
C SER A 5 13.29 9.97 -10.35
N ALA A 6 13.36 10.09 -11.68
CA ALA A 6 12.15 10.19 -12.50
C ALA A 6 11.39 8.86 -12.59
N ALA A 7 12.12 7.75 -12.64
CA ALA A 7 11.55 6.41 -12.64
C ALA A 7 10.88 6.08 -11.29
N VAL A 8 11.55 6.40 -10.18
CA VAL A 8 10.99 6.27 -8.82
C VAL A 8 9.72 7.09 -8.66
N ARG A 9 9.70 8.36 -9.10
CA ARG A 9 8.47 9.18 -9.08
C ARG A 9 7.33 8.58 -9.89
N ARG A 10 7.61 8.00 -11.06
CA ARG A 10 6.59 7.32 -11.86
C ARG A 10 6.08 6.05 -11.18
N MET A 11 6.96 5.31 -10.49
CA MET A 11 6.58 4.12 -9.74
C MET A 11 5.63 4.49 -8.59
N THR A 12 6.02 5.44 -7.73
CA THR A 12 5.21 5.82 -6.56
C THR A 12 3.90 6.51 -6.96
N ALA A 13 3.90 7.33 -8.02
CA ALA A 13 2.69 8.01 -8.48
C ALA A 13 1.51 7.06 -8.80
N LYS A 14 1.78 5.81 -9.22
CA LYS A 14 0.74 4.80 -9.49
C LYS A 14 -0.08 4.43 -8.24
N TYR A 15 0.50 4.59 -7.05
CA TYR A 15 -0.10 4.19 -5.78
C TYR A 15 -0.76 5.35 -5.04
N ARG A 16 -0.40 6.60 -5.38
CA ARG A 16 -0.80 7.79 -4.60
C ARG A 16 -2.31 7.91 -4.44
N GLU A 17 -3.06 7.84 -5.53
CA GLU A 17 -4.53 7.98 -5.49
C GLU A 17 -5.18 6.84 -4.72
N LEU A 18 -4.79 5.59 -5.02
CA LEU A 18 -5.31 4.40 -4.35
C LEU A 18 -5.12 4.46 -2.82
N ILE A 19 -3.91 4.78 -2.36
CA ILE A 19 -3.60 4.87 -0.93
C ILE A 19 -4.38 6.05 -0.30
N SER A 20 -4.42 7.21 -0.98
CA SER A 20 -5.14 8.40 -0.51
C SER A 20 -6.64 8.13 -0.33
N SER A 21 -7.29 7.53 -1.33
CA SER A 21 -8.71 7.19 -1.27
C SER A 21 -9.03 6.22 -0.12
N PHE A 22 -8.14 5.25 0.16
CA PHE A 22 -8.33 4.36 1.29
C PHE A 22 -8.17 5.06 2.65
N ILE A 23 -7.16 5.92 2.81
CA ILE A 23 -6.94 6.72 4.02
C ILE A 23 -8.13 7.64 4.31
N ASN A 24 -8.72 8.22 3.26
CA ASN A 24 -9.86 9.13 3.34
C ASN A 24 -11.22 8.41 3.41
N ARG A 25 -11.22 7.07 3.53
CA ARG A 25 -12.44 6.23 3.60
C ARG A 25 -13.36 6.33 2.37
N GLU A 26 -12.79 6.70 1.21
CA GLU A 26 -13.51 6.72 -0.07
C GLU A 26 -13.70 5.30 -0.63
N ILE A 27 -12.81 4.37 -0.27
CA ILE A 27 -12.88 2.95 -0.60
C ILE A 27 -12.74 2.08 0.66
N SER A 28 -13.31 0.88 0.62
CA SER A 28 -13.21 -0.11 1.71
C SER A 28 -11.83 -0.77 1.76
N ALA A 29 -11.50 -1.41 2.89
CA ALA A 29 -10.25 -2.16 3.04
C ALA A 29 -10.15 -3.33 2.04
N GLN A 30 -11.23 -4.07 1.81
CA GLN A 30 -11.30 -5.14 0.80
C GLN A 30 -11.04 -4.62 -0.62
N HIS A 31 -11.61 -3.46 -0.97
CA HIS A 31 -11.37 -2.85 -2.28
C HIS A 31 -9.92 -2.38 -2.42
N PHE A 32 -9.37 -1.80 -1.36
CA PHE A 32 -7.98 -1.38 -1.29
C PHE A 32 -7.02 -2.58 -1.42
N GLU A 33 -7.24 -3.65 -0.66
CA GLU A 33 -6.46 -4.89 -0.71
C GLU A 33 -6.41 -5.44 -2.14
N SER A 34 -7.58 -5.70 -2.72
CA SER A 34 -7.71 -6.25 -4.08
C SER A 34 -6.95 -5.40 -5.10
N SER A 35 -7.14 -4.08 -5.05
CA SER A 35 -6.53 -3.13 -5.98
C SER A 35 -5.02 -2.99 -5.78
N TYR A 36 -4.56 -2.98 -4.53
CA TYR A 36 -3.15 -2.85 -4.18
C TYR A 36 -2.37 -4.09 -4.58
N LEU A 37 -2.87 -5.29 -4.24
CA LEU A 37 -2.24 -6.56 -4.62
C LEU A 37 -2.15 -6.71 -6.14
N ALA A 38 -3.22 -6.32 -6.87
CA ALA A 38 -3.21 -6.34 -8.33
C ALA A 38 -2.17 -5.36 -8.90
N LEU A 39 -2.13 -4.13 -8.40
CA LEU A 39 -1.18 -3.12 -8.83
C LEU A 39 0.28 -3.52 -8.54
N PHE A 40 0.54 -4.11 -7.37
CA PHE A 40 1.87 -4.54 -6.96
C PHE A 40 2.34 -5.76 -7.76
N LYS A 41 1.51 -6.82 -7.89
CA LYS A 41 1.88 -8.06 -8.60
C LYS A 41 2.05 -7.87 -10.11
N HIS A 42 1.31 -6.94 -10.71
CA HIS A 42 1.37 -6.67 -12.16
C HIS A 42 2.15 -5.39 -12.51
N GLY A 43 2.71 -4.72 -11.51
CA GLY A 43 3.47 -3.49 -11.70
C GLY A 43 4.73 -3.72 -12.52
N LYS A 44 4.71 -3.28 -13.78
CA LYS A 44 5.93 -3.11 -14.57
C LYS A 44 6.71 -1.91 -14.02
N ASP A 45 8.04 -1.99 -14.09
CA ASP A 45 8.97 -0.92 -13.69
C ASP A 45 9.03 -0.66 -12.17
N GLN A 46 9.15 -1.72 -11.37
CA GLN A 46 9.54 -1.61 -9.96
C GLN A 46 11.05 -1.42 -9.86
N PHE A 47 11.48 -0.37 -9.16
CA PHE A 47 12.90 -0.04 -8.98
C PHE A 47 13.27 -0.20 -7.52
N PRO A 48 14.19 -1.12 -7.17
CA PRO A 48 14.67 -1.27 -5.81
C PRO A 48 15.18 0.06 -5.25
N GLY A 49 14.78 0.39 -4.02
CA GLY A 49 15.12 1.66 -3.38
C GLY A 49 14.24 1.94 -2.16
N PRO A 50 14.53 3.00 -1.40
CA PRO A 50 13.80 3.34 -0.17
C PRO A 50 12.28 3.43 -0.38
N GLU A 51 11.83 4.04 -1.48
CA GLU A 51 10.41 4.18 -1.80
C GLU A 51 9.76 2.83 -2.16
N PHE A 52 10.50 1.95 -2.85
CA PHE A 52 10.02 0.60 -3.11
C PHE A 52 9.88 -0.20 -1.82
N ASN A 53 10.84 -0.08 -0.89
CA ASN A 53 10.77 -0.77 0.40
C ASN A 53 9.54 -0.33 1.22
N VAL A 54 9.09 0.93 1.08
CA VAL A 54 7.84 1.39 1.71
C VAL A 54 6.62 0.72 1.05
N LEU A 55 6.60 0.62 -0.28
CA LEU A 55 5.51 -0.06 -1.00
C LEU A 55 5.49 -1.57 -0.72
N GLU A 56 6.66 -2.20 -0.59
CA GLU A 56 6.81 -3.61 -0.22
C GLU A 56 6.38 -3.86 1.24
N GLY A 57 6.73 -2.97 2.18
CA GLY A 57 6.21 -3.02 3.54
C GLY A 57 4.68 -2.99 3.57
N LEU A 58 4.08 -2.03 2.86
CA LEU A 58 2.63 -1.94 2.74
C LEU A 58 2.03 -3.14 2.01
N PHE A 59 2.75 -3.79 1.10
CA PHE A 59 2.30 -5.05 0.49
C PHE A 59 2.13 -6.14 1.53
N PHE A 60 3.08 -6.30 2.45
CA PHE A 60 2.96 -7.27 3.54
C PHE A 60 1.81 -6.92 4.49
N ASP A 61 1.63 -5.64 4.84
CA ASP A 61 0.49 -5.21 5.65
C ASP A 61 -0.85 -5.53 4.94
N VAL A 62 -0.92 -5.33 3.62
CA VAL A 62 -2.11 -5.67 2.82
C VAL A 62 -2.33 -7.18 2.74
N ASP A 63 -1.29 -8.00 2.62
CA ASP A 63 -1.38 -9.46 2.59
C ASP A 63 -1.80 -10.04 3.96
N ASP A 64 -1.53 -9.32 5.04
CA ASP A 64 -1.92 -9.67 6.42
C ASP A 64 -3.34 -9.19 6.79
N TYR A 65 -4.01 -8.43 5.91
CA TYR A 65 -5.39 -8.00 6.13
C TYR A 65 -6.38 -9.16 6.08
N VAL A 66 -7.32 -9.19 7.02
CA VAL A 66 -8.38 -10.19 7.07
C VAL A 66 -9.72 -9.54 7.34
N ALA A 67 -10.60 -9.54 6.33
CA ALA A 67 -11.93 -8.93 6.40
C ALA A 67 -12.88 -9.68 7.35
N ASP A 68 -12.78 -11.00 7.41
CA ASP A 68 -13.64 -11.84 8.25
C ASP A 68 -13.18 -11.79 9.72
N PRO A 69 -14.01 -11.31 10.67
CA PRO A 69 -13.60 -11.15 12.07
C PRO A 69 -13.37 -12.46 12.84
N GLU A 70 -13.94 -13.58 12.39
CA GLU A 70 -13.69 -14.89 13.01
C GLU A 70 -12.33 -15.41 12.55
N LEU A 71 -12.10 -15.45 11.23
CA LEU A 71 -10.82 -15.85 10.67
C LEU A 71 -9.68 -14.96 11.15
N ARG A 72 -9.91 -13.64 11.21
CA ARG A 72 -8.90 -12.68 11.68
C ARG A 72 -8.45 -12.97 13.11
N ARG A 73 -9.36 -13.38 14.00
CA ARG A 73 -9.03 -13.74 15.38
C ARG A 73 -8.14 -14.98 15.45
N ASP A 74 -8.32 -15.92 14.52
CA ASP A 74 -7.55 -17.16 14.48
C ASP A 74 -6.16 -16.96 13.89
N VAL A 75 -6.03 -16.10 12.87
CA VAL A 75 -4.74 -15.85 12.17
C VAL A 75 -4.01 -14.62 12.65
N HIS A 76 -4.62 -13.83 13.54
CA HIS A 76 -4.08 -12.57 14.08
C HIS A 76 -3.74 -11.52 13.01
N GLY A 77 -4.51 -11.47 11.92
CA GLY A 77 -4.33 -10.50 10.84
C GLY A 77 -4.88 -9.12 11.16
N LEU A 78 -4.67 -8.16 10.24
CA LEU A 78 -5.08 -6.77 10.40
C LEU A 78 -6.57 -6.57 10.13
N ASP A 79 -7.18 -5.67 10.90
CA ASP A 79 -8.50 -5.13 10.60
C ASP A 79 -8.47 -3.91 9.66
N ASP A 80 -9.66 -3.42 9.32
CA ASP A 80 -9.84 -2.27 8.43
C ASP A 80 -9.14 -0.98 8.92
N GLU A 81 -9.08 -0.73 10.23
CA GLU A 81 -8.48 0.46 10.80
C GLU A 81 -6.97 0.31 11.00
N GLU A 82 -6.52 -0.88 11.38
CA GLU A 82 -5.10 -1.23 11.46
C GLU A 82 -4.43 -1.12 10.08
N LEU A 83 -5.05 -1.71 9.04
CA LEU A 83 -4.57 -1.56 7.67
C LEU A 83 -4.55 -0.08 7.23
N ARG A 84 -5.56 0.70 7.64
CA ARG A 84 -5.62 2.14 7.33
C ARG A 84 -4.53 2.94 8.03
N ALA A 85 -4.14 2.55 9.24
CA ALA A 85 -3.00 3.13 9.94
C ALA A 85 -1.67 2.82 9.21
N CYS A 86 -1.46 1.57 8.78
CA CYS A 86 -0.30 1.19 7.96
C CYS A 86 -0.24 1.98 6.65
N ALA A 87 -1.36 2.07 5.93
CA ALA A 87 -1.47 2.85 4.69
C ALA A 87 -1.14 4.33 4.91
N ARG A 88 -1.59 4.93 6.02
CA ARG A 88 -1.28 6.33 6.37
C ARG A 88 0.21 6.54 6.60
N GLU A 89 0.86 5.63 7.32
CA GLU A 89 2.31 5.73 7.57
C GLU A 89 3.12 5.55 6.28
N ALA A 90 2.72 4.64 5.40
CA ALA A 90 3.32 4.48 4.09
C ALA A 90 3.14 5.74 3.22
N TYR A 91 1.94 6.33 3.21
CA TYR A 91 1.65 7.57 2.48
C TYR A 91 2.53 8.73 2.96
N ARG A 92 2.66 8.89 4.28
CA ARG A 92 3.54 9.90 4.89
C ARG A 92 4.98 9.74 4.42
N LYS A 93 5.54 8.53 4.54
CA LYS A 93 6.92 8.21 4.11
C LYS A 93 7.18 8.49 2.63
N LEU A 94 6.16 8.34 1.76
CA LEU A 94 6.29 8.50 0.31
C LEU A 94 6.07 9.94 -0.18
N TYR A 95 5.22 10.73 0.50
CA TYR A 95 4.69 11.96 -0.09
C TYR A 95 4.69 13.18 0.84
N GLU A 96 4.79 12.98 2.15
CA GLU A 96 4.83 14.05 3.14
C GLU A 96 6.26 14.16 3.66
N THR A 97 7.01 15.08 3.06
CA THR A 97 8.38 15.42 3.48
C THR A 97 8.38 16.81 4.10
#